data_AF-A0A6N7J0R4-F1
#
_entry.id   AF-A0A6N7J0R4-F1
#
_cell.length_a   1.000
_cell.length_b   1.000
_cell.length_c   1.000
_cell.angle_alpha   90.00
_cell.angle_beta   90.00
_cell.angle_gamma   90.00
#
_symmetry.space_group_name_H-M   'P 1'
#
loop_
_entity.id
_entity.type
_entity.pdbx_description
1 polymer ?
#
loop_
_entity_poly.entity_id
_entity_poly.type
_entity_poly.pdbx_seq_one_letter_code
_entity_poly.pdbx_strand_id
1 'polypeptide(L)'
;MSTIIQHFIVLFPQEIFSIDFQFAISKIPGSLRVSRIYFYYSTIFSNIPLFFSYFSMLSSYFLISSNFQERTAMLKDNPLHIFSERLSSLLEENNIKKADFANEIGISPTTLSGYLSGKHCPDFETLMTICKKLGTHPDYLLGMSTNKLQDPSTFSSQENELLKYYKQLSENQQYFALGEVKMLFKKGK
;
A
#
# COMPACT_ATOMS: atom_id res chain seq x y z
N MET A 1 -6.34 0.59 -18.62
CA MET A 1 -6.23 2.03 -18.99
C MET A 1 -7.58 2.53 -19.51
N SER A 2 -8.54 2.90 -18.64
CA SER A 2 -9.86 3.34 -19.15
C SER A 2 -10.68 4.27 -18.24
N THR A 3 -10.25 4.63 -17.03
CA THR A 3 -11.15 5.38 -16.12
C THR A 3 -10.59 6.71 -15.62
N ILE A 4 -9.27 6.92 -15.71
CA ILE A 4 -8.61 8.15 -15.21
C ILE A 4 -8.57 9.25 -16.29
N ILE A 5 -8.53 8.90 -17.58
CA ILE A 5 -8.59 9.88 -18.68
C ILE A 5 -10.00 10.51 -18.78
N GLN A 6 -11.05 9.79 -18.34
CA GLN A 6 -12.42 10.31 -18.36
C GLN A 6 -12.69 11.38 -17.29
N HIS A 7 -11.90 11.45 -16.21
CA HIS A 7 -12.06 12.50 -15.19
C HIS A 7 -11.29 13.80 -15.53
N PHE A 8 -10.27 13.74 -16.38
CA PHE A 8 -9.48 14.93 -16.75
C PHE A 8 -10.06 15.73 -17.93
N ILE A 9 -10.94 15.14 -18.73
CA ILE A 9 -11.63 15.85 -19.83
C ILE A 9 -12.76 16.76 -19.31
N VAL A 10 -13.25 16.55 -18.07
CA VAL A 10 -14.38 17.30 -17.49
C VAL A 10 -14.00 18.72 -17.01
N LEU A 11 -12.72 19.02 -16.82
CA LEU A 11 -12.25 20.35 -16.39
C LEU A 11 -11.76 21.25 -17.53
N PHE A 12 -11.81 20.78 -18.78
CA PHE A 12 -11.64 21.63 -19.95
C PHE A 12 -13.01 21.88 -20.57
N PRO A 13 -13.52 23.11 -20.59
CA PRO A 13 -14.78 23.40 -21.25
C PRO A 13 -14.54 23.41 -22.76
N GLN A 14 -14.61 22.24 -23.38
CA GLN A 14 -14.59 22.09 -24.85
C GLN A 14 -15.86 22.72 -25.49
N GLU A 15 -16.89 23.03 -24.71
CA GLU A 15 -18.11 23.70 -25.19
C GLU A 15 -18.08 25.23 -25.09
N ILE A 16 -17.23 25.81 -24.24
CA ILE A 16 -17.16 27.29 -24.08
C ILE A 16 -16.46 27.94 -25.29
N PHE A 17 -15.64 27.19 -26.04
CA PHE A 17 -14.85 27.79 -27.13
C PHE A 17 -15.58 27.94 -28.47
N SER A 18 -16.63 27.16 -28.73
CA SER A 18 -17.31 27.18 -30.04
C SER A 18 -18.63 27.95 -30.05
N ILE A 19 -19.42 27.89 -28.98
CA ILE A 19 -20.77 28.48 -28.95
C ILE A 19 -20.69 30.00 -28.68
N ASP A 20 -19.88 30.43 -27.70
CA ASP A 20 -19.71 31.85 -27.39
C ASP A 20 -18.99 32.64 -28.48
N PHE A 21 -18.10 32.00 -29.25
CA PHE A 21 -17.35 32.68 -30.31
C PHE A 21 -18.22 33.00 -31.54
N GLN A 22 -19.04 32.06 -31.98
CA GLN A 22 -20.02 32.30 -33.05
C GLN A 22 -21.10 33.31 -32.63
N PHE A 23 -21.60 33.21 -31.39
CA PHE A 23 -22.57 34.15 -30.83
C PHE A 23 -21.99 35.57 -30.68
N ALA A 24 -20.76 35.71 -30.16
CA ALA A 24 -20.08 37.00 -30.01
C ALA A 24 -19.74 37.64 -31.37
N ILE A 25 -19.32 36.87 -32.37
CA ILE A 25 -19.06 37.41 -33.72
C ILE A 25 -20.36 37.91 -34.37
N SER A 26 -21.49 37.19 -34.20
CA SER A 26 -22.77 37.55 -34.81
C SER A 26 -23.29 38.93 -34.39
N LYS A 27 -22.95 39.42 -33.19
CA LYS A 27 -23.41 40.72 -32.64
C LYS A 27 -22.49 41.91 -32.88
N ILE A 28 -21.34 41.74 -33.54
CA ILE A 28 -20.36 42.82 -33.74
C ILE A 28 -20.51 43.43 -35.16
N PRO A 29 -20.66 44.76 -35.31
CA PRO A 29 -20.72 45.40 -36.62
C PRO A 29 -19.42 45.18 -37.42
N GLY A 30 -19.54 44.97 -38.73
CA GLY A 30 -18.46 44.46 -39.59
C GLY A 30 -17.13 45.23 -39.54
N SER A 31 -17.15 46.53 -39.26
CA SER A 31 -15.95 47.38 -39.16
C SER A 31 -15.13 47.18 -37.87
N LEU A 32 -15.71 46.58 -36.82
CA LEU A 32 -15.08 46.39 -35.50
C LEU A 32 -14.68 44.93 -35.22
N ARG A 33 -15.02 43.99 -36.11
CA ARG A 33 -14.78 42.55 -35.93
C ARG A 33 -13.30 42.19 -35.89
N VAL A 34 -12.49 42.70 -36.82
CA VAL A 34 -11.08 42.30 -36.97
C VAL A 34 -10.24 42.76 -35.77
N SER A 35 -10.37 44.01 -35.34
CA SER A 35 -9.63 44.57 -34.20
C SER A 35 -9.89 43.83 -32.88
N ARG A 36 -11.16 43.50 -32.59
CA ARG A 36 -11.51 42.75 -31.36
C ARG A 36 -11.04 41.29 -31.40
N ILE A 37 -11.05 40.67 -32.58
CA ILE A 37 -10.49 39.33 -32.78
C ILE A 37 -8.97 39.35 -32.55
N TYR A 38 -8.25 40.33 -33.09
CA TYR A 38 -6.81 40.50 -32.83
C TYR A 38 -6.51 40.77 -31.36
N PHE A 39 -7.31 41.59 -30.67
CA PHE A 39 -7.14 41.82 -29.22
C PHE A 39 -7.37 40.55 -28.41
N TYR A 40 -8.37 39.75 -28.78
CA TYR A 40 -8.66 38.47 -28.15
C TYR A 40 -7.51 37.46 -28.35
N TYR A 41 -7.03 37.29 -29.59
CA TYR A 41 -5.87 36.43 -29.86
C TYR A 41 -4.59 36.96 -29.21
N SER A 42 -4.37 38.26 -29.18
CA SER A 42 -3.24 38.89 -28.48
C SER A 42 -3.26 38.62 -26.98
N THR A 43 -4.45 38.65 -26.36
CA THR A 43 -4.66 38.34 -24.94
C THR A 43 -4.46 36.84 -24.66
N ILE A 44 -4.90 35.96 -25.56
CA ILE A 44 -4.66 34.52 -25.42
C ILE A 44 -3.17 34.21 -25.57
N PHE A 45 -2.52 34.75 -26.62
CA PHE A 45 -1.10 34.52 -26.90
C PHE A 45 -0.18 35.08 -25.81
N SER A 46 -0.52 36.22 -25.20
CA SER A 46 0.25 36.80 -24.09
C SER A 46 0.19 35.97 -22.80
N ASN A 47 -0.83 35.11 -22.65
CA ASN A 47 -0.98 34.21 -21.50
C ASN A 47 -0.45 32.78 -21.74
N ILE A 48 -0.03 32.42 -22.96
CA ILE A 48 0.59 31.12 -23.28
C ILE A 48 1.84 30.84 -22.39
N PRO A 49 2.74 31.80 -22.12
CA PRO A 49 3.89 31.56 -21.24
C PRO A 49 3.49 31.20 -19.81
N LEU A 50 2.44 31.83 -19.28
CA LEU A 50 1.91 31.54 -17.95
C LEU A 50 1.31 30.12 -17.90
N PHE A 51 0.56 29.74 -18.93
CA PHE A 51 0.03 28.38 -19.05
C PHE A 51 1.15 27.33 -19.12
N PHE A 52 2.21 27.58 -19.89
CA PHE A 52 3.36 26.68 -19.98
C PHE A 52 4.09 26.55 -18.62
N SER A 53 4.23 27.65 -17.88
CA SER A 53 4.83 27.63 -16.54
C SER A 53 3.97 26.85 -15.53
N TYR A 54 2.64 26.96 -15.62
CA TYR A 54 1.73 26.20 -14.78
C TYR A 54 1.75 24.71 -15.14
N PHE A 55 1.77 24.40 -16.44
CA PHE A 55 1.85 23.03 -16.94
C PHE A 55 3.16 22.35 -16.55
N SER A 56 4.30 23.06 -16.63
CA SER A 56 5.59 22.52 -16.21
C SER A 56 5.66 22.31 -14.70
N MET A 57 5.07 23.21 -13.90
CA MET A 57 4.97 23.06 -12.44
C MET A 57 4.06 21.90 -12.05
N LEU A 58 2.91 21.76 -12.70
CA LEU A 58 1.96 20.68 -12.47
C LEU A 58 2.54 19.32 -12.88
N SER A 59 3.25 19.27 -14.02
CA SER A 59 3.99 18.09 -14.47
C SER A 59 5.10 17.71 -13.48
N SER A 60 5.84 18.69 -12.97
CA SER A 60 6.87 18.48 -11.95
C SER A 60 6.27 17.95 -10.65
N TYR A 61 5.17 18.54 -10.19
CA TYR A 61 4.43 18.06 -9.01
C TYR A 61 3.93 16.63 -9.19
N PHE A 62 3.36 16.32 -10.36
CA PHE A 62 2.90 14.97 -10.70
C PHE A 62 4.06 13.96 -10.70
N LEU A 63 5.18 14.27 -11.34
CA LEU A 63 6.38 13.42 -11.35
C LEU A 63 6.98 13.23 -9.95
N ILE A 64 6.97 14.26 -9.10
CA ILE A 64 7.40 14.16 -7.70
C ILE A 64 6.44 13.25 -6.93
N SER A 65 5.13 13.38 -7.12
CA SER A 65 4.12 12.57 -6.43
C SER A 65 4.15 11.09 -6.83
N SER A 66 4.39 10.78 -8.11
CA SER A 66 4.56 9.40 -8.57
C SER A 66 5.83 8.76 -8.01
N ASN A 67 6.95 9.48 -8.03
CA ASN A 67 8.20 9.02 -7.44
C ASN A 67 8.10 8.84 -5.91
N PHE A 68 7.32 9.69 -5.23
CA PHE A 68 7.03 9.52 -3.80
C PHE A 68 6.23 8.25 -3.54
N GLN A 69 5.19 8.00 -4.32
CA GLN A 69 4.37 6.80 -4.18
C GLN A 69 5.19 5.52 -4.41
N GLU A 70 6.05 5.49 -5.43
CA GLU A 70 6.98 4.37 -5.67
C GLU A 70 7.98 4.18 -4.53
N ARG A 71 8.54 5.26 -3.98
CA ARG A 71 9.42 5.19 -2.80
C ARG A 71 8.71 4.63 -1.58
N THR A 72 7.44 4.96 -1.36
CA THR A 72 6.64 4.37 -0.28
C THR A 72 6.31 2.89 -0.53
N ALA A 73 6.17 2.47 -1.79
CA ALA A 73 6.01 1.07 -2.16
C ALA A 73 7.30 0.26 -1.93
N MET A 74 8.47 0.80 -2.30
CA MET A 74 9.77 0.15 -2.05
C MET A 74 10.11 0.01 -0.56
N LEU A 75 9.56 0.87 0.30
CA LEU A 75 9.70 0.73 1.76
C LEU A 75 8.90 -0.45 2.33
N LYS A 76 7.85 -0.93 1.65
CA LYS A 76 7.05 -2.08 2.12
C LYS A 76 7.82 -3.39 2.11
N ASP A 77 8.80 -3.53 1.22
CA ASP A 77 9.65 -4.72 1.12
C ASP A 77 10.89 -4.65 2.04
N ASN A 78 11.01 -3.59 2.85
CA ASN A 78 12.08 -3.51 3.85
C ASN A 78 11.77 -4.51 4.99
N PRO A 79 12.70 -5.41 5.35
CA PRO A 79 12.50 -6.35 6.46
C PRO A 79 12.17 -5.65 7.79
N LEU A 80 12.66 -4.44 8.02
CA LEU A 80 12.31 -3.64 9.19
C LEU A 80 10.86 -3.16 9.18
N HIS A 81 10.33 -2.83 7.99
CA HIS A 81 8.93 -2.44 7.84
C HIS A 81 8.02 -3.61 8.17
N ILE A 82 8.28 -4.78 7.56
CA ILE A 82 7.52 -6.01 7.81
C ILE A 82 7.56 -6.38 9.30
N PHE A 83 8.73 -6.31 9.91
CA PHE A 83 8.89 -6.55 11.35
C PHE A 83 8.06 -5.59 12.19
N SER A 84 8.13 -4.29 11.91
CA SER A 84 7.40 -3.27 12.65
C SER A 84 5.87 -3.44 12.55
N GLU A 85 5.39 -3.79 11.37
CA GLU A 85 3.97 -4.03 11.09
C GLU A 85 3.47 -5.26 11.86
N ARG A 86 4.17 -6.40 11.71
CA ARG A 86 3.79 -7.66 12.37
C ARG A 86 3.88 -7.58 13.89
N LEU A 87 4.92 -6.91 14.41
CA LEU A 87 5.04 -6.67 15.85
C LEU A 87 3.87 -5.82 16.37
N SER A 88 3.52 -4.74 15.65
CA SER A 88 2.39 -3.88 16.03
C SER A 88 1.07 -4.66 16.03
N SER A 89 0.81 -5.43 14.97
CA SER A 89 -0.39 -6.26 14.87
C SER A 89 -0.49 -7.28 16.00
N LEU A 90 0.61 -7.95 16.37
CA LEU A 90 0.61 -8.92 17.48
C LEU A 90 0.31 -8.27 18.83
N LEU A 91 0.80 -7.05 19.09
CA LEU A 91 0.48 -6.34 20.33
C LEU A 91 -1.00 -5.94 20.39
N GLU A 92 -1.56 -5.49 19.26
CA GLU A 92 -2.98 -5.12 19.16
C GLU A 92 -3.90 -6.34 19.32
N GLU A 93 -3.60 -7.44 18.63
CA GLU A 93 -4.38 -8.69 18.70
C GLU A 93 -4.42 -9.26 20.13
N ASN A 94 -3.31 -9.17 20.86
CA ASN A 94 -3.21 -9.65 22.24
C ASN A 94 -3.67 -8.61 23.28
N ASN A 95 -4.14 -7.43 22.87
CA ASN A 95 -4.50 -6.31 23.75
C ASN A 95 -3.37 -5.90 24.73
N ILE A 96 -2.12 -6.01 24.29
CA ILE A 96 -0.94 -5.69 25.10
C ILE A 96 -0.59 -4.21 24.92
N LYS A 97 -0.48 -3.48 26.02
CA LYS A 97 -0.02 -2.09 25.99
C LYS A 97 1.48 -2.04 25.72
N LYS A 98 1.90 -1.13 24.83
CA LYS A 98 3.31 -0.94 24.43
C LYS A 98 4.24 -0.72 25.64
N ALA A 99 3.83 0.13 26.58
CA ALA A 99 4.63 0.39 27.78
C ALA A 99 4.83 -0.85 28.65
N ASP A 100 3.77 -1.64 28.84
CA ASP A 100 3.82 -2.87 29.64
C ASP A 100 4.69 -3.92 28.95
N PHE A 101 4.56 -4.07 27.63
CA PHE A 101 5.40 -4.96 26.84
C PHE A 101 6.89 -4.60 26.92
N ALA A 102 7.23 -3.31 26.83
CA ALA A 102 8.61 -2.83 26.94
C ALA A 102 9.22 -3.22 28.31
N ASN A 103 8.46 -3.03 29.38
CA ASN A 103 8.87 -3.41 30.74
C ASN A 103 9.04 -4.93 30.85
N GLU A 104 8.14 -5.72 30.26
CA GLU A 104 8.19 -7.18 30.30
C GLU A 104 9.39 -7.81 29.60
N ILE A 105 9.86 -7.21 28.51
CA ILE A 105 11.05 -7.66 27.78
C ILE A 105 12.33 -6.96 28.23
N GLY A 106 12.24 -6.05 29.21
CA GLY A 106 13.39 -5.37 29.81
C GLY A 106 14.03 -4.28 28.94
N ILE A 107 13.27 -3.65 28.04
CA ILE A 107 13.76 -2.55 27.20
C ILE A 107 13.07 -1.22 27.52
N SER A 108 13.67 -0.10 27.12
CA SER A 108 13.03 1.21 27.28
C SER A 108 11.81 1.36 26.35
N PRO A 109 10.75 2.08 26.75
CA PRO A 109 9.61 2.38 25.87
C PRO A 109 10.02 3.10 24.57
N THR A 110 11.09 3.89 24.62
CA THR A 110 11.68 4.56 23.45
C THR A 110 12.27 3.54 22.47
N THR A 111 12.98 2.54 22.99
CA THR A 111 13.55 1.44 22.18
C THR A 111 12.43 0.67 21.48
N LEU A 112 11.37 0.30 22.20
CA LEU A 112 10.21 -0.37 21.61
C LEU A 112 9.54 0.50 20.54
N SER A 113 9.41 1.80 20.79
CA SER A 113 8.85 2.74 19.80
C SER A 113 9.71 2.81 18.53
N GLY A 114 11.05 2.69 18.66
CA GLY A 114 11.97 2.57 17.54
C GLY A 114 11.75 1.30 16.71
N TYR A 115 11.46 0.18 17.35
CA TYR A 115 11.10 -1.08 16.70
C TYR A 115 9.76 -1.00 15.96
N LEU A 116 8.73 -0.48 16.63
CA LEU A 116 7.38 -0.33 16.06
C LEU A 116 7.29 0.69 14.92
N SER A 117 8.27 1.60 14.81
CA SER A 117 8.37 2.56 13.70
C SER A 117 9.30 2.09 12.59
N GLY A 118 9.90 0.89 12.70
CA GLY A 118 10.84 0.36 11.71
C GLY A 118 12.18 1.10 11.64
N LYS A 119 12.50 1.95 12.64
CA LYS A 119 13.76 2.71 12.69
C LYS A 119 14.95 1.85 13.14
N HIS A 120 14.69 0.85 13.96
CA HIS A 120 15.72 -0.01 14.55
C HIS A 120 15.30 -1.48 14.46
N CYS A 121 16.30 -2.35 14.32
CA CYS A 121 16.14 -3.80 14.47
C CYS A 121 16.46 -4.17 15.92
N PRO A 122 15.71 -5.09 16.57
CA PRO A 122 16.21 -5.75 17.77
C PRO A 122 17.45 -6.57 17.44
N ASP A 123 18.31 -6.77 18.44
CA ASP A 123 19.33 -7.80 18.35
C ASP A 123 18.70 -9.20 18.45
N PHE A 124 19.52 -10.22 18.25
CA PHE A 124 19.05 -11.60 18.25
C PHE A 124 18.42 -11.99 19.60
N GLU A 125 19.03 -11.62 20.72
CA GLU A 125 18.54 -11.96 22.07
C GLU A 125 17.18 -11.30 22.37
N THR A 126 17.04 -10.02 22.04
CA THR A 126 15.79 -9.26 22.17
C THR A 126 14.72 -9.83 21.24
N LEU A 127 15.06 -10.17 20.00
CA LEU A 127 14.13 -10.80 19.06
C LEU A 127 13.58 -12.12 19.61
N MET A 128 14.45 -12.99 20.13
CA MET A 128 14.02 -14.25 20.73
C MET A 128 13.15 -14.04 21.97
N THR A 129 13.44 -13.02 22.77
CA THR A 129 12.61 -12.65 23.93
C THR A 129 11.22 -12.17 23.50
N ILE A 130 11.14 -11.34 22.47
CA ILE A 130 9.88 -10.89 21.86
C ILE A 130 9.08 -12.10 21.36
N CYS A 131 9.71 -13.00 20.60
CA CYS A 131 9.10 -14.21 20.08
C CYS A 131 8.49 -15.07 21.19
N LYS A 132 9.27 -15.32 22.25
CA LYS A 132 8.84 -16.10 23.42
C LYS A 132 7.65 -15.47 24.13
N LYS A 133 7.64 -14.15 24.29
CA LYS A 133 6.55 -13.43 24.97
C LYS A 133 5.26 -13.38 24.16
N LEU A 134 5.38 -13.24 22.85
CA LEU A 134 4.23 -13.17 21.94
C LEU A 134 3.77 -14.55 21.44
N GLY A 135 4.46 -15.63 21.81
CA GLY A 135 4.16 -16.98 21.34
C GLY A 135 4.27 -17.10 19.82
N THR A 136 5.26 -16.44 19.21
CA THR A 136 5.46 -16.42 17.76
C THR A 136 6.87 -16.86 17.36
N HIS A 137 7.08 -17.12 16.08
CA HIS A 137 8.37 -17.51 15.52
C HIS A 137 9.10 -16.30 14.88
N PRO A 138 10.43 -16.21 14.96
CA PRO A 138 11.19 -15.15 14.29
C PRO A 138 10.94 -15.08 12.78
N ASP A 139 10.78 -16.22 12.11
CA ASP A 139 10.46 -16.25 10.67
C ASP A 139 9.14 -15.54 10.34
N TYR A 140 8.16 -15.59 11.26
CA TYR A 140 6.96 -14.79 11.12
C TYR A 140 7.28 -13.31 11.34
N LEU A 141 7.95 -12.92 12.41
CA LEU A 141 8.27 -11.50 12.62
C LEU A 141 9.10 -10.90 11.48
N LEU A 142 9.99 -11.67 10.85
CA LEU A 142 10.90 -11.21 9.79
C LEU A 142 10.33 -11.33 8.37
N GLY A 143 9.08 -11.79 8.19
CA GLY A 143 8.48 -11.88 6.86
C GLY A 143 8.76 -13.17 6.08
N MET A 144 9.52 -14.10 6.65
CA MET A 144 9.92 -15.35 5.99
C MET A 144 8.82 -16.43 5.97
N SER A 145 7.85 -16.34 6.89
CA SER A 145 6.68 -17.22 6.95
C SER A 145 5.38 -16.44 7.08
N THR A 146 4.26 -16.97 6.57
CA THR A 146 2.92 -16.42 6.79
C THR A 146 2.28 -16.93 8.08
N ASN A 147 2.82 -17.99 8.67
CA ASN A 147 2.24 -18.65 9.84
C ASN A 147 2.92 -18.20 11.14
N LYS A 148 2.12 -17.68 12.08
CA LYS A 148 2.59 -17.18 13.39
C LYS A 148 3.23 -18.24 14.30
N LEU A 149 2.81 -19.50 14.13
CA LEU A 149 3.03 -20.62 15.05
C LEU A 149 3.96 -21.70 14.51
N GLN A 150 4.74 -21.43 13.45
CA GLN A 150 5.61 -22.46 12.88
C GLN A 150 6.80 -22.73 13.79
N ASP A 151 6.56 -23.59 14.77
CA ASP A 151 7.59 -24.42 15.35
C ASP A 151 7.31 -25.86 14.89
N PRO A 152 8.12 -26.42 13.97
CA PRO A 152 7.99 -27.81 13.52
C PRO A 152 8.02 -28.82 14.69
N SER A 153 8.52 -28.41 15.86
CA SER A 153 8.57 -29.24 17.06
C SER A 153 7.29 -29.22 17.92
N THR A 154 6.30 -28.38 17.59
CA THR A 154 5.02 -28.29 18.34
C THR A 154 3.92 -29.20 17.79
N PHE A 155 4.11 -29.78 16.61
CA PHE A 155 3.18 -30.77 16.08
C PHE A 155 3.18 -32.01 16.97
N SER A 156 2.00 -32.44 17.38
CA SER A 156 1.80 -33.75 17.99
C SER A 156 2.38 -34.86 17.11
N SER A 157 2.66 -36.01 17.70
CA SER A 157 3.12 -37.19 16.94
C SER A 157 2.20 -37.50 15.76
N GLN A 158 0.88 -37.29 15.94
CA GLN A 158 -0.14 -37.53 14.92
C GLN A 158 -0.10 -36.51 13.78
N GLU A 159 0.10 -35.22 14.10
CA GLU A 159 0.24 -34.17 13.08
C GLU A 159 1.51 -34.34 12.25
N ASN A 160 2.62 -34.71 12.90
CA ASN A 160 3.87 -35.02 12.22
C ASN A 160 3.76 -36.26 11.32
N GLU A 161 3.07 -37.29 11.79
CA GLU A 161 2.80 -38.50 11.01
C GLU A 161 1.92 -38.19 9.79
N LEU A 162 0.85 -37.41 9.98
CA LEU A 162 -0.01 -36.96 8.89
C LEU A 162 0.79 -36.16 7.85
N LEU A 163 1.59 -35.18 8.28
CA LEU A 163 2.43 -34.37 7.39
C LEU A 163 3.47 -35.19 6.64
N LYS A 164 4.07 -36.19 7.29
CA LYS A 164 5.03 -37.10 6.67
C LYS A 164 4.40 -37.84 5.50
N TYR A 165 3.24 -38.46 5.71
CA TYR A 165 2.56 -39.20 4.64
C TYR A 165 1.99 -38.25 3.57
N TYR A 166 1.40 -37.14 3.98
CA TYR A 166 0.83 -36.14 3.05
C TYR A 166 1.88 -35.63 2.06
N LYS A 167 3.10 -35.32 2.51
CA LYS A 167 4.20 -34.86 1.63
C LYS A 167 4.67 -35.90 0.61
N GLN A 168 4.38 -37.18 0.83
CA GLN A 168 4.75 -38.26 -0.09
C GLN A 168 3.66 -38.56 -1.15
N LEU A 169 2.47 -37.98 -0.99
CA LEU A 169 1.36 -38.13 -1.93
C LEU A 169 1.54 -37.25 -3.18
N SER A 170 0.94 -37.69 -4.29
CA SER A 170 0.79 -36.84 -5.48
C SER A 170 -0.17 -35.66 -5.22
N GLU A 171 -0.08 -34.58 -6.01
CA GLU A 171 -0.95 -33.41 -5.86
C GLU A 171 -2.45 -33.75 -5.84
N ASN A 172 -2.89 -34.66 -6.72
CA ASN A 172 -4.28 -35.11 -6.76
C ASN A 172 -4.69 -35.80 -5.45
N GLN A 173 -3.82 -36.66 -4.90
CA GLN A 173 -4.08 -37.35 -3.63
C GLN A 173 -4.07 -36.40 -2.44
N GLN A 174 -3.17 -35.41 -2.42
CA GLN A 174 -3.15 -34.34 -1.42
C GLN A 174 -4.46 -33.55 -1.44
N TYR A 175 -4.98 -33.22 -2.63
CA TYR A 175 -6.28 -32.55 -2.78
C TYR A 175 -7.43 -33.36 -2.18
N PHE A 176 -7.49 -34.67 -2.45
CA PHE A 176 -8.51 -35.55 -1.86
C PHE A 176 -8.38 -35.64 -0.33
N ALA A 177 -7.17 -35.85 0.20
CA ALA A 177 -6.93 -35.93 1.64
C ALA A 177 -7.38 -34.64 2.36
N LEU A 178 -7.07 -33.48 1.79
CA LEU A 178 -7.54 -32.20 2.33
C LEU A 178 -9.06 -32.06 2.28
N GLY A 179 -9.70 -32.59 1.24
CA GLY A 179 -11.16 -32.66 1.10
C GLY A 179 -11.81 -33.46 2.23
N GLU A 180 -11.30 -34.64 2.54
CA GLU A 180 -11.81 -35.49 3.62
C GLU A 180 -11.70 -34.81 4.99
N VAL A 181 -10.53 -34.25 5.31
CA VAL A 181 -10.31 -33.53 6.57
C VAL A 181 -11.29 -32.36 6.70
N LYS A 182 -11.52 -31.59 5.62
CA LYS A 182 -12.50 -30.49 5.60
C LYS A 182 -13.93 -30.99 5.82
N MET A 183 -14.30 -32.14 5.26
CA MET A 183 -15.62 -32.73 5.43
C MET A 183 -15.87 -33.17 6.87
N LEU A 184 -14.86 -33.80 7.50
CA LEU A 184 -14.92 -34.19 8.91
C LEU A 184 -15.07 -32.97 9.82
N PHE A 185 -14.31 -31.90 9.56
CA PHE A 185 -14.43 -30.64 10.32
C PHE A 185 -15.82 -30.01 10.23
N LYS A 186 -16.44 -30.03 9.04
CA LYS A 186 -17.79 -29.48 8.84
C LYS A 186 -18.90 -30.29 9.49
N LYS A 187 -18.76 -31.62 9.60
CA LYS A 187 -19.77 -32.48 10.24
C LYS A 187 -19.77 -32.39 11.77
N GLY A 188 -18.68 -31.91 12.38
CA GLY A 188 -18.54 -31.77 13.83
C GLY A 188 -18.96 -30.41 14.40
N LYS A 189 -19.48 -29.50 13.57
CA LYS A 189 -20.10 -28.22 13.97
C LYS A 189 -21.59 -28.27 13.70
#